data_AF-A0A379UMG8-F1
#
_entry.id   AF-A0A379UMG8-F1
#
_cell.length_a   1.000
_cell.length_b   1.000
_cell.length_c   1.000
_cell.angle_alpha   90.00
_cell.angle_beta   90.00
_cell.angle_gamma   90.00
#
_symmetry.space_group_name_H-M   'P 1'
#
loop_
_entity.id
_entity.type
_entity.pdbx_description
1 polymer ?
#
loop_
_entity_poly.entity_id
_entity_poly.type
_entity_poly.pdbx_seq_one_letter_code
_entity_poly.pdbx_strand_id
1 'polypeptide(L)'
;MGPQLHIITILVICMLLAAVLEFVRGFNTQNVFSGLEVAYRGMADAFAGVVMLLVAAGVFAQGLSTIGFIQSLISIATSFGSASIILMLVLVILTMLAAMTTGSGNAPFYAFVEMIPKLAHSSGINPAYLSIPMLQASNLGRTISPVSGVVVAVAGMAKISPFEVVKRTSVPVIVGLLIVIIATEIMVPGASSAVTGG
;
A
#
# COMPACT_ATOMS: atom_id res chain seq x y z
N MET A 1 2.81 6.54 -31.46
CA MET A 1 2.35 5.16 -31.17
C MET A 1 3.57 4.36 -30.72
N GLY A 2 3.82 4.29 -29.41
CA GLY A 2 4.89 3.44 -28.88
C GLY A 2 4.50 1.97 -28.99
N PRO A 3 5.45 1.04 -29.14
CA PRO A 3 5.14 -0.39 -29.18
C PRO A 3 4.40 -0.82 -27.91
N GLN A 4 3.24 -1.45 -28.06
CA GLN A 4 2.43 -2.07 -27.00
C GLN A 4 3.14 -3.34 -26.52
N LEU A 5 4.26 -3.17 -25.81
CA LEU A 5 5.04 -4.29 -25.31
C LEU A 5 4.36 -4.78 -24.03
N HIS A 6 3.66 -5.91 -24.12
CA HIS A 6 3.02 -6.53 -22.97
C HIS A 6 4.05 -6.75 -21.86
N ILE A 7 3.71 -6.38 -20.62
CA ILE A 7 4.56 -6.55 -19.43
C ILE A 7 5.13 -7.97 -19.34
N ILE A 8 4.34 -8.98 -19.70
CA ILE A 8 4.74 -10.39 -19.73
C ILE A 8 5.91 -10.60 -20.72
N THR A 9 5.82 -10.03 -21.92
CA THR A 9 6.86 -10.12 -22.94
C THR A 9 8.16 -9.46 -22.49
N ILE A 10 8.06 -8.30 -21.82
CA ILE A 10 9.23 -7.60 -21.25
C ILE A 10 9.88 -8.44 -20.16
N LEU A 11 9.10 -9.01 -19.24
CA LEU A 11 9.58 -9.84 -18.14
C LEU A 11 10.32 -11.08 -18.67
N VAL A 12 9.72 -11.77 -19.65
CA VAL A 12 10.33 -12.96 -20.27
C VAL A 12 11.64 -12.59 -20.97
N ILE A 13 11.68 -11.50 -21.74
CA ILE A 13 12.89 -11.03 -22.42
C ILE A 13 13.98 -10.65 -21.40
N CYS A 14 13.64 -9.92 -20.34
CA CYS A 14 14.57 -9.55 -19.28
C CYS A 14 15.13 -10.77 -18.56
N MET A 15 14.30 -11.77 -18.27
CA MET A 15 14.74 -13.02 -17.62
C MET A 15 15.65 -13.83 -18.54
N LEU A 16 15.34 -13.89 -19.83
CA LEU A 16 16.19 -14.52 -20.85
C LEU A 16 17.53 -13.80 -21.00
N LEU A 17 17.52 -12.46 -21.08
CA LEU A 17 18.73 -11.66 -21.15
C LEU A 17 19.59 -11.81 -19.89
N ALA A 18 18.98 -11.78 -18.70
CA ALA A 18 19.68 -12.03 -17.44
C ALA A 18 20.32 -13.43 -17.44
N ALA A 19 19.58 -14.47 -17.84
CA ALA A 19 20.10 -15.84 -17.92
C ALA A 19 21.26 -15.97 -18.92
N VAL A 20 21.16 -15.34 -20.09
CA VAL A 20 22.23 -15.35 -21.12
C VAL A 20 23.45 -14.58 -20.63
N LEU A 21 23.28 -13.41 -20.00
CA LEU A 21 24.39 -12.63 -19.45
C LEU A 21 25.09 -13.38 -18.31
N GLU A 22 24.34 -14.02 -17.41
CA GLU A 22 24.87 -14.85 -16.33
C GLU A 22 25.64 -16.07 -16.89
N PHE A 23 25.12 -16.68 -17.95
CA PHE A 23 25.77 -17.81 -18.64
C PHE A 23 27.09 -17.40 -19.29
N VAL A 24 27.10 -16.29 -20.04
CA VAL A 24 28.31 -15.78 -20.71
C VAL A 24 29.36 -15.33 -19.69
N ARG A 25 28.95 -14.80 -18.52
CA ARG A 25 29.89 -14.31 -17.50
C ARG A 25 30.46 -15.42 -16.61
N GLY A 26 29.67 -16.44 -16.29
CA GLY A 26 30.08 -17.51 -15.38
C GLY A 26 30.57 -18.77 -16.08
N PHE A 27 30.23 -19.00 -17.36
CA PHE A 27 30.40 -20.26 -18.11
C PHE A 27 29.94 -21.53 -17.35
N ASN A 28 29.18 -21.35 -16.27
CA ASN A 28 28.74 -22.39 -15.37
C ASN A 28 27.22 -22.39 -15.37
N THR A 29 26.65 -23.38 -16.06
CA THR A 29 25.21 -23.57 -16.21
C THR A 29 24.50 -23.74 -14.87
N GLN A 30 25.18 -24.28 -13.86
CA GLN A 30 24.60 -24.53 -12.53
C GLN A 30 24.29 -23.22 -11.79
N ASN A 31 25.15 -22.21 -11.94
CA ASN A 31 24.93 -20.89 -11.36
C ASN A 31 23.74 -20.17 -12.01
N VAL A 32 23.57 -20.30 -13.33
CA VAL A 32 22.45 -19.71 -14.07
C VAL A 32 21.12 -20.31 -13.62
N PHE A 33 21.03 -21.63 -13.49
CA PHE A 33 19.82 -22.31 -13.00
C PHE A 33 19.51 -21.95 -11.54
N SER A 34 20.52 -21.84 -10.67
CA SER A 34 20.30 -21.39 -9.29
C SER A 34 19.80 -19.94 -9.21
N GLY A 35 20.34 -19.03 -10.04
CA GLY A 35 19.89 -17.65 -10.11
C GLY A 35 18.46 -17.53 -10.62
N LEU A 36 18.10 -18.36 -11.62
CA LEU A 36 16.74 -18.44 -12.15
C LEU A 36 15.76 -18.98 -11.09
N GLU A 37 16.14 -19.99 -10.30
CA GLU A 37 15.30 -20.52 -9.22
C GLU A 37 15.06 -19.46 -8.14
N VAL A 38 16.10 -18.71 -7.74
CA VAL A 38 15.97 -17.61 -6.77
C VAL A 38 15.08 -16.50 -7.34
N ALA A 39 15.23 -16.14 -8.61
CA ALA A 39 14.36 -15.16 -9.27
C ALA A 39 12.90 -15.63 -9.33
N TYR A 40 12.68 -16.91 -9.63
CA TYR A 40 11.34 -17.50 -9.66
C TYR A 40 10.70 -17.56 -8.26
N ARG A 41 11.47 -17.92 -7.23
CA ARG A 41 11.03 -17.87 -5.82
C ARG A 41 10.67 -16.45 -5.40
N GLY A 42 11.50 -15.46 -5.71
CA GLY A 42 11.22 -14.06 -5.40
C GLY A 42 9.95 -13.55 -6.10
N MET A 43 9.70 -13.99 -7.33
CA MET A 43 8.46 -13.70 -8.05
C MET A 43 7.25 -14.40 -7.40
N ALA A 44 7.39 -15.65 -6.97
CA ALA A 44 6.35 -16.39 -6.26
C ALA A 44 6.00 -15.73 -4.91
N ASP A 45 7.00 -15.26 -4.17
CA ASP A 45 6.81 -14.54 -2.91
C ASP A 45 6.08 -13.20 -3.13
N ALA A 46 6.46 -12.45 -4.18
CA ALA A 46 5.76 -11.23 -4.56
C ALA A 46 4.32 -11.48 -5.01
N PHE A 47 4.07 -12.57 -5.74
CA PHE A 47 2.74 -12.98 -6.15
C PHE A 47 1.87 -13.36 -4.95
N ALA A 48 2.37 -14.23 -4.07
CA ALA A 48 1.69 -14.62 -2.85
C ALA A 48 1.44 -13.42 -1.91
N GLY A 49 2.39 -12.48 -1.84
CA GLY A 49 2.29 -11.31 -0.99
C GLY A 49 1.33 -10.25 -1.52
N VAL A 50 1.46 -9.82 -2.78
CA VAL A 50 0.70 -8.68 -3.31
C VAL A 50 -0.58 -9.14 -4.00
N VAL A 51 -0.51 -10.12 -4.90
CA VAL A 51 -1.65 -10.50 -5.74
C VAL A 51 -2.75 -11.15 -4.90
N MET A 52 -2.40 -12.04 -3.97
CA MET A 52 -3.41 -12.66 -3.11
C MET A 52 -4.12 -11.65 -2.21
N LEU A 53 -3.39 -10.65 -1.68
CA LEU A 53 -3.99 -9.58 -0.90
C LEU A 53 -4.90 -8.68 -1.74
N LEU A 54 -4.52 -8.36 -2.98
CA LEU A 54 -5.37 -7.59 -3.90
C LEU A 54 -6.64 -8.36 -4.28
N VAL A 55 -6.55 -9.67 -4.52
CA VAL A 55 -7.73 -10.50 -4.80
C VAL A 55 -8.67 -10.51 -3.60
N ALA A 56 -8.14 -10.73 -2.39
CA ALA A 56 -8.94 -10.66 -1.17
C ALA A 56 -9.53 -9.26 -0.93
N ALA A 57 -8.76 -8.21 -1.20
CA ALA A 57 -9.18 -6.81 -1.15
C ALA A 57 -10.34 -6.52 -2.12
N GLY A 58 -10.27 -7.04 -3.35
CA GLY A 58 -11.33 -6.90 -4.35
C GLY A 58 -12.63 -7.53 -3.89
N VAL A 59 -12.57 -8.74 -3.33
CA VAL A 59 -13.73 -9.43 -2.74
C VAL A 59 -14.27 -8.66 -1.52
N PHE A 60 -13.38 -8.16 -0.65
CA PHE A 60 -13.73 -7.35 0.51
C PHE A 60 -14.42 -6.03 0.12
N ALA A 61 -13.84 -5.30 -0.85
CA ALA A 61 -14.40 -4.06 -1.40
C ALA A 61 -15.76 -4.31 -2.05
N GLN A 62 -15.92 -5.45 -2.73
CA GLN A 62 -17.21 -5.83 -3.30
C GLN A 62 -18.24 -6.15 -2.20
N GLY A 63 -17.85 -6.87 -1.15
CA GLY A 63 -18.72 -7.13 0.01
C GLY A 63 -19.20 -5.86 0.69
N LEU A 64 -18.29 -4.91 0.97
CA LEU A 64 -18.64 -3.60 1.55
C LEU A 64 -19.55 -2.77 0.64
N SER A 65 -19.35 -2.83 -0.68
CA SER A 65 -20.22 -2.18 -1.65
C SER A 65 -21.64 -2.74 -1.60
N THR A 66 -21.80 -4.06 -1.54
CA THR A 66 -23.11 -4.73 -1.48
C THR A 66 -23.86 -4.41 -0.19
N ILE A 67 -23.16 -4.24 0.93
CA ILE A 67 -23.75 -3.88 2.24
C ILE A 67 -24.11 -2.38 2.32
N GLY A 68 -23.70 -1.56 1.35
CA GLY A 68 -23.95 -0.12 1.35
C GLY A 68 -23.04 0.67 2.30
N PHE A 69 -21.92 0.08 2.72
CA PHE A 69 -20.94 0.75 3.58
C PHE A 69 -20.30 1.95 2.86
N ILE A 70 -20.00 1.81 1.56
CA ILE A 70 -19.44 2.88 0.73
C ILE A 70 -20.40 4.09 0.70
N GLN A 71 -21.68 3.87 0.40
CA GLN A 71 -22.69 4.93 0.42
C GLN A 71 -22.85 5.58 1.80
N SER A 72 -22.76 4.80 2.87
CA SER A 72 -22.80 5.33 4.24
C SER A 72 -21.61 6.26 4.54
N LEU A 73 -20.39 5.85 4.17
CA LEU A 73 -19.20 6.69 4.31
C LEU A 73 -19.32 8.01 3.54
N ILE A 74 -19.83 7.95 2.30
CA ILE A 74 -20.03 9.14 1.46
C ILE A 74 -21.08 10.06 2.08
N SER A 75 -22.19 9.50 2.57
CA SER A 75 -23.26 10.28 3.19
C SER A 75 -22.75 11.06 4.41
N ILE A 76 -21.98 10.40 5.28
CA ILE A 76 -21.28 11.03 6.41
C ILE A 76 -20.31 12.10 5.90
N ALA A 77 -19.56 11.82 4.84
CA ALA A 77 -18.59 12.78 4.31
C ALA A 77 -19.28 14.05 3.74
N THR A 78 -20.41 13.89 3.05
CA THR A 78 -21.17 15.00 2.45
C THR A 78 -21.96 15.82 3.47
N SER A 79 -22.40 15.24 4.59
CA SER A 79 -23.16 15.97 5.62
C SER A 79 -22.34 17.01 6.38
N PHE A 80 -21.00 16.88 6.38
CA PHE A 80 -20.08 17.77 7.08
C PHE A 80 -19.38 18.79 6.15
N GLY A 81 -19.80 18.89 4.87
CA GLY A 81 -19.35 19.94 3.94
C GLY A 81 -18.00 19.70 3.25
N SER A 82 -17.09 18.92 3.84
CA SER A 82 -15.77 18.57 3.26
C SER A 82 -15.62 17.06 3.06
N ALA A 83 -16.32 16.53 2.05
CA ALA A 83 -16.36 15.09 1.81
C ALA A 83 -14.98 14.46 1.55
N SER A 84 -14.05 15.21 0.94
CA SER A 84 -12.69 14.76 0.65
C SER A 84 -11.85 14.50 1.90
N ILE A 85 -11.82 15.47 2.81
CA ILE A 85 -11.00 15.41 4.03
C ILE A 85 -11.49 14.30 4.95
N ILE A 86 -12.81 14.14 5.11
CA ILE A 86 -13.39 13.13 6.01
C ILE A 86 -13.11 11.73 5.48
N LEU A 87 -13.31 11.49 4.19
CA LEU A 87 -13.01 10.19 3.58
C LEU A 87 -11.53 9.85 3.69
N MET A 88 -10.65 10.82 3.45
CA MET A 88 -9.21 10.65 3.64
C MET A 88 -8.89 10.26 5.09
N LEU A 89 -9.38 11.02 6.09
CA LEU A 89 -9.11 10.75 7.51
C LEU A 89 -9.60 9.38 7.95
N VAL A 90 -10.82 8.98 7.54
CA VAL A 90 -11.36 7.67 7.85
C VAL A 90 -10.47 6.56 7.29
N LEU A 91 -10.08 6.66 6.01
CA LEU A 91 -9.22 5.64 5.39
C LEU A 91 -7.82 5.61 6.02
N VAL A 92 -7.26 6.76 6.36
CA VAL A 92 -5.96 6.86 7.06
C VAL A 92 -6.01 6.17 8.41
N ILE A 93 -7.04 6.45 9.22
CA ILE A 93 -7.20 5.83 10.55
C ILE A 93 -7.40 4.32 10.43
N LEU A 94 -8.27 3.88 9.52
CA LEU A 94 -8.51 2.45 9.27
C LEU A 94 -7.22 1.74 8.83
N THR A 95 -6.47 2.34 7.91
CA THR A 95 -5.21 1.79 7.40
C THR A 95 -4.15 1.73 8.50
N MET A 96 -4.06 2.77 9.33
CA MET A 96 -3.12 2.83 10.46
C MET A 96 -3.45 1.76 11.51
N LEU A 97 -4.72 1.59 11.89
CA LEU A 97 -5.13 0.54 12.82
C LEU A 97 -4.83 -0.85 12.28
N ALA A 98 -5.14 -1.10 11.00
CA ALA A 98 -4.81 -2.36 10.34
C ALA A 98 -3.29 -2.60 10.27
N ALA A 99 -2.48 -1.56 10.04
CA ALA A 99 -1.02 -1.65 10.07
C ALA A 99 -0.48 -1.97 11.47
N MET A 100 -1.08 -1.38 12.50
CA MET A 100 -0.73 -1.67 13.90
C MET A 100 -1.03 -3.13 14.28
N THR A 101 -2.14 -3.69 13.80
CA THR A 101 -2.51 -5.09 14.10
C THR A 101 -1.78 -6.10 13.23
N THR A 102 -1.46 -5.77 11.98
CA THR A 102 -0.78 -6.70 11.05
C THR A 102 0.74 -6.64 11.14
N GLY A 103 1.31 -5.55 11.65
CA GLY A 103 2.76 -5.33 11.64
C GLY A 103 3.37 -5.22 10.24
N SER A 104 2.55 -5.01 9.21
CA SER A 104 2.96 -4.89 7.81
C SER A 104 2.71 -3.48 7.28
N GLY A 105 3.69 -2.93 6.57
CA GLY A 105 3.60 -1.60 5.96
C GLY A 105 2.87 -1.60 4.61
N ASN A 106 2.72 -2.76 3.99
CA ASN A 106 2.12 -2.90 2.67
C ASN A 106 0.77 -3.64 2.69
N ALA A 107 0.57 -4.57 3.63
CA ALA A 107 -0.65 -5.37 3.64
C ALA A 107 -1.94 -4.54 3.84
N PRO A 108 -1.99 -3.58 4.78
CA PRO A 108 -3.16 -2.70 4.93
C PRO A 108 -3.42 -1.86 3.69
N PHE A 109 -2.38 -1.28 3.09
CA PHE A 109 -2.52 -0.51 1.85
C PHE A 109 -3.12 -1.37 0.73
N TYR A 110 -2.57 -2.57 0.48
CA TYR A 110 -3.12 -3.47 -0.55
C TYR A 110 -4.52 -3.99 -0.24
N ALA A 111 -4.90 -4.12 1.04
CA ALA A 111 -6.25 -4.51 1.44
C ALA A 111 -7.30 -3.44 1.12
N PHE A 112 -6.92 -2.15 1.12
CA PHE A 112 -7.85 -1.04 0.89
C PHE A 112 -7.66 -0.34 -0.46
N VAL A 113 -6.58 -0.60 -1.20
CA VAL A 113 -6.29 0.08 -2.48
C VAL A 113 -7.39 -0.17 -3.53
N GLU A 114 -7.99 -1.37 -3.54
CA GLU A 114 -9.15 -1.72 -4.39
C GLU A 114 -10.40 -0.89 -4.08
N MET A 115 -10.52 -0.33 -2.87
CA MET A 115 -11.63 0.55 -2.50
C MET A 115 -11.43 1.98 -2.97
N ILE A 116 -10.18 2.42 -3.20
CA ILE A 116 -9.87 3.81 -3.55
C ILE A 116 -10.56 4.24 -4.85
N PRO A 117 -10.50 3.48 -5.97
CA PRO A 117 -11.19 3.87 -7.19
C PRO A 117 -12.71 4.01 -7.00
N LYS A 118 -13.33 3.09 -6.25
CA LYS A 118 -14.78 3.10 -6.00
C LYS A 118 -15.20 4.33 -5.19
N LEU A 119 -14.42 4.67 -4.16
CA LEU A 119 -14.65 5.86 -3.33
C LEU A 119 -14.38 7.15 -4.09
N ALA A 120 -13.26 7.23 -4.80
CA ALA A 120 -12.88 8.39 -5.61
C ALA A 120 -13.92 8.71 -6.68
N HIS A 121 -14.39 7.71 -7.42
CA HIS A 121 -15.40 7.89 -8.47
C HIS A 121 -16.77 8.30 -7.90
N SER A 122 -17.18 7.70 -6.78
CA SER A 122 -18.49 7.99 -6.16
C SER A 122 -18.51 9.33 -5.43
N SER A 123 -17.35 9.88 -5.07
CA SER A 123 -17.22 11.13 -4.32
C SER A 123 -16.61 12.29 -5.12
N GLY A 124 -16.21 12.06 -6.39
CA GLY A 124 -15.59 13.08 -7.25
C GLY A 124 -14.18 13.52 -6.82
N ILE A 125 -13.50 12.69 -6.02
CA ILE A 125 -12.19 13.00 -5.42
C ILE A 125 -11.07 12.39 -6.27
N ASN A 126 -9.90 13.02 -6.30
CA ASN A 126 -8.73 12.43 -6.93
C ASN A 126 -8.27 11.16 -6.17
N PRO A 127 -8.15 9.98 -6.83
CA PRO A 127 -7.63 8.77 -6.18
C PRO A 127 -6.27 8.97 -5.49
N ALA A 128 -5.40 9.81 -6.05
CA ALA A 128 -4.09 10.10 -5.47
C ALA A 128 -4.19 10.79 -4.11
N TYR A 129 -5.20 11.64 -3.91
CA TYR A 129 -5.45 12.34 -2.64
C TYR A 129 -5.79 11.36 -1.50
N LEU A 130 -6.37 10.20 -1.82
CA LEU A 130 -6.63 9.14 -0.84
C LEU A 130 -5.43 8.19 -0.70
N SER A 131 -4.83 7.77 -1.81
CA SER A 131 -3.75 6.77 -1.82
C SER A 131 -2.47 7.21 -1.11
N ILE A 132 -2.05 8.46 -1.28
CA ILE A 132 -0.80 8.99 -0.71
C ILE A 132 -0.80 8.91 0.82
N PRO A 133 -1.76 9.53 1.53
CA PRO A 133 -1.77 9.50 2.98
C PRO A 133 -2.07 8.09 3.52
N MET A 134 -2.84 7.25 2.80
CA MET A 134 -3.04 5.85 3.18
C MET A 134 -1.74 5.04 3.16
N LEU A 135 -0.93 5.16 2.09
CA LEU A 135 0.35 4.45 2.00
C LEU A 135 1.28 4.85 3.14
N GLN A 136 1.34 6.15 3.44
CA GLN A 136 2.15 6.65 4.53
C GLN A 136 1.63 6.23 5.90
N ALA A 137 0.30 6.24 6.11
CA ALA A 137 -0.32 5.74 7.33
C ALA A 137 -0.02 4.25 7.56
N SER A 138 -0.01 3.45 6.49
CA SER A 138 0.34 2.03 6.53
C SER A 138 1.80 1.83 6.96
N ASN A 139 2.74 2.56 6.33
CA ASN A 139 4.16 2.49 6.67
C ASN A 139 4.45 3.01 8.09
N LEU A 140 3.82 4.09 8.50
CA LEU A 140 3.95 4.68 9.83
C LEU A 140 3.33 3.76 10.90
N GLY A 141 2.14 3.21 10.66
CA GLY A 141 1.48 2.27 11.57
C GLY A 141 2.31 1.00 11.83
N ARG A 142 3.09 0.54 10.85
CA ARG A 142 4.06 -0.56 11.02
C ARG A 142 5.11 -0.29 12.08
N THR A 143 5.55 0.97 12.21
CA THR A 143 6.62 1.35 13.15
C THR A 143 6.16 1.38 14.60
N ILE A 144 4.86 1.54 14.83
CA ILE A 144 4.21 1.51 16.15
C ILE A 144 3.42 0.22 16.39
N SER A 145 3.67 -0.80 15.58
CA SER A 145 3.03 -2.11 15.75
C SER A 145 3.86 -2.98 16.70
N PRO A 146 3.28 -3.47 17.82
CA PRO A 146 3.99 -4.35 18.76
C PRO A 146 4.27 -5.75 18.20
N VAL A 147 3.60 -6.12 17.10
CA VAL A 147 3.76 -7.40 16.40
C VAL A 147 4.67 -7.29 15.18
N SER A 148 5.15 -6.09 14.85
CA SER A 148 6.12 -5.88 13.78
C SER A 148 7.45 -6.54 14.13
N GLY A 149 7.95 -7.42 13.25
CA GLY A 149 9.20 -8.15 13.48
C GLY A 149 10.40 -7.25 13.76
N VAL A 150 10.42 -6.03 13.19
CA VAL A 150 11.48 -5.05 13.46
C VAL A 150 11.39 -4.46 14.87
N VAL A 151 10.17 -4.18 15.34
CA VAL A 151 9.94 -3.68 16.71
C VAL A 151 10.27 -4.77 17.72
N VAL A 152 9.87 -6.02 17.45
CA VAL A 152 10.18 -7.18 18.29
C VAL A 152 11.69 -7.44 18.34
N ALA A 153 12.40 -7.37 17.21
CA ALA A 153 13.85 -7.54 17.16
C ALA A 153 14.59 -6.44 17.94
N VAL A 154 14.19 -5.16 17.77
CA VAL A 154 14.79 -4.04 18.51
C VAL A 154 14.50 -4.12 20.00
N ALA A 155 13.28 -4.48 20.39
CA ALA A 155 12.91 -4.71 21.79
C ALA A 155 13.76 -5.84 22.42
N GLY A 156 13.97 -6.94 21.69
CA GLY A 156 14.83 -8.05 22.10
C GLY A 156 16.29 -7.64 22.31
N MET A 157 16.85 -6.83 21.41
CA MET A 157 18.21 -6.29 21.55
C MET A 157 18.33 -5.31 22.72
N ALA A 158 17.31 -4.46 22.92
CA ALA A 158 17.28 -3.46 23.97
C ALA A 158 16.85 -4.00 25.35
N LYS A 159 16.46 -5.28 25.45
CA LYS A 159 15.94 -5.94 26.67
C LYS A 159 14.77 -5.18 27.32
N ILE A 160 13.91 -4.58 26.50
CA ILE A 160 12.70 -3.88 26.92
C ILE A 160 11.46 -4.49 26.27
N SER A 161 10.29 -4.17 26.81
CA SER A 161 9.01 -4.59 26.22
C SER A 161 8.78 -3.95 24.84
N PRO A 162 8.26 -4.68 23.83
CA PRO A 162 7.85 -4.10 22.54
C PRO A 162 6.90 -2.90 22.69
N PHE A 163 6.03 -2.92 23.70
CA PHE A 163 5.12 -1.81 23.99
C PHE A 163 5.84 -0.54 24.43
N GLU A 164 7.00 -0.65 25.09
CA GLU A 164 7.81 0.53 25.46
C GLU A 164 8.47 1.16 24.23
N VAL A 165 8.94 0.33 23.30
CA VAL A 165 9.47 0.81 22.01
C VAL A 165 8.39 1.56 21.24
N VAL A 166 7.18 0.97 21.15
CA VAL A 166 6.01 1.58 20.51
C VAL A 166 5.64 2.91 21.16
N LYS A 167 5.64 2.98 22.50
CA LYS A 167 5.32 4.22 23.22
C LYS A 167 6.32 5.35 22.96
N ARG A 168 7.59 5.03 22.73
CA ARG A 168 8.63 6.02 22.37
C ARG A 168 8.53 6.46 20.91
N THR A 169 8.13 5.55 20.01
CA THR A 169 7.99 5.82 18.57
C THR A 169 6.65 6.42 18.19
N SER A 170 5.63 6.35 19.05
CA SER A 170 4.29 6.89 18.78
C SER A 170 4.27 8.40 18.57
N VAL A 171 5.04 9.16 19.35
CA VAL A 171 5.07 10.63 19.23
C VAL A 171 5.63 11.08 17.88
N PRO A 172 6.83 10.63 17.44
CA PRO A 172 7.32 10.94 16.09
C PRO A 172 6.36 10.50 14.97
N VAL A 173 5.68 9.37 15.16
CA VAL A 173 4.79 8.79 14.15
C VAL A 173 3.50 9.59 13.99
N ILE A 174 2.89 10.03 15.09
CA ILE A 174 1.72 10.91 15.05
C ILE A 174 2.09 12.25 14.40
N VAL A 175 3.25 12.81 14.74
CA VAL A 175 3.75 14.05 14.11
C VAL A 175 3.97 13.85 12.61
N GLY A 176 4.61 12.75 12.21
CA GLY A 176 4.83 12.41 10.80
C GLY A 176 3.51 12.24 10.04
N LEU A 177 2.51 11.60 10.65
CA LEU A 177 1.19 11.43 10.04
C LEU A 177 0.47 12.76 9.85
N LEU A 178 0.52 13.66 10.83
CA LEU A 178 -0.05 15.00 10.72
C LEU A 178 0.62 15.80 9.60
N ILE A 179 1.94 15.75 9.50
CA ILE A 179 2.69 16.41 8.42
C ILE A 179 2.26 15.85 7.06
N VAL A 180 2.11 14.53 6.93
CA VAL A 180 1.66 13.90 5.67
C VAL A 180 0.25 14.36 5.30
N ILE A 181 -0.66 14.42 6.25
CA ILE A 181 -2.04 14.90 6.01
C ILE A 181 -1.99 16.34 5.51
N ILE A 182 -1.30 17.24 6.22
CA ILE A 182 -1.18 18.66 5.85
C ILE A 182 -0.49 18.82 4.48
N ALA A 183 0.59 18.07 4.24
CA ALA A 183 1.30 18.09 2.97
C ALA A 183 0.43 17.59 1.82
N THR A 184 -0.44 16.60 2.06
CA THR A 184 -1.39 16.10 1.05
C THR A 184 -2.42 17.17 0.73
N GLU A 185 -2.96 17.88 1.72
CA GLU A 185 -3.90 19.00 1.49
C GLU A 185 -3.27 20.12 0.65
N ILE A 186 -1.99 20.43 0.87
CA ILE A 186 -1.30 21.53 0.17
C ILE A 186 -0.87 21.10 -1.25
N MET A 187 -0.36 19.88 -1.40
CA MET A 187 0.33 19.44 -2.62
C MET A 187 -0.59 18.71 -3.61
N VAL A 188 -1.72 18.16 -3.15
CA VAL A 188 -2.62 17.36 -3.98
C VAL A 188 -4.00 18.02 -4.03
N PRO A 189 -4.49 18.44 -5.22
CA PRO A 189 -5.84 18.94 -5.35
C PRO A 189 -6.86 17.88 -4.91
N GLY A 190 -7.67 18.20 -3.90
CA GLY A 190 -8.74 17.31 -3.42
C GLY A 190 -9.86 17.10 -4.44
N ALA A 191 -9.98 17.98 -5.45
CA ALA A 191 -10.91 17.84 -6.56
C ALA A 191 -10.22 17.20 -7.77
N SER A 192 -10.88 16.22 -8.38
CA SER A 192 -10.46 15.68 -9.68
C SER A 192 -10.61 16.76 -10.75
N SER A 193 -9.54 17.09 -11.47
CA SER A 193 -9.52 18.00 -12.63
C SER A 193 -10.33 17.49 -13.84
N ALA A 194 -11.15 16.45 -13.66
CA ALA A 194 -12.08 15.91 -14.64
C ALA A 194 -13.46 16.63 -14.68
N VAL A 195 -13.72 17.60 -13.79
CA VAL A 195 -15.00 18.36 -13.75
C VAL A 195 -14.90 19.75 -14.42
N THR A 196 -13.70 20.19 -14.84
CA THR A 196 -13.49 21.49 -15.49
C THR A 196 -13.26 21.42 -17.01
N GLY A 197 -13.45 20.24 -17.62
CA GLY A 197 -13.43 20.07 -19.09
C GLY A 197 -14.83 20.09 -19.69
N GLY A 198 -15.49 21.25 -19.62
CA GLY A 198 -16.64 21.60 -20.47
C GLY A 198 -16.19 22.50 -21.61
#